data_AF-A0A847MZC8-F1
#
_entry.id   AF-A0A847MZC8-F1
#
_cell.length_a   1.000
_cell.length_b   1.000
_cell.length_c   1.000
_cell.angle_alpha   90.00
_cell.angle_beta   90.00
_cell.angle_gamma   90.00
#
_symmetry.space_group_name_H-M   'P 1'
#
loop_
_entity.id
_entity.type
_entity.pdbx_description
1 polymer ?
#
loop_
_entity_poly.entity_id
_entity_poly.type
_entity_poly.pdbx_seq_one_letter_code
_entity_poly.pdbx_strand_id
1 'polypeptide(L)'
;MWITDGEWGLLLSLISQGGLIVVFALILFRVQLFRKIVLQAHKKFYSYLLLIAYFGGMGILGTYTGIPVQGALANSRIVGVFVGGLIGGPVVGV
;
A
#
# COMPACT_ATOMS: atom_id res chain seq x y z
N MET A 1 -16.33 3.11 -18.58
CA MET A 1 -16.94 2.51 -19.79
C MET A 1 -16.68 1.00 -19.77
N TRP A 2 -17.67 0.26 -19.26
CA TRP A 2 -18.07 -1.12 -19.60
C TRP A 2 -17.08 -2.29 -19.62
N ILE A 3 -16.39 -2.59 -18.51
CA ILE A 3 -15.91 -3.96 -18.28
C ILE A 3 -16.14 -4.26 -16.80
N THR A 4 -17.27 -4.85 -16.40
CA THR A 4 -17.46 -5.63 -15.14
C THR A 4 -18.93 -5.97 -14.86
N ASP A 5 -19.65 -6.55 -15.82
CA ASP A 5 -21.02 -7.03 -15.56
C ASP A 5 -21.04 -8.45 -14.91
N GLY A 6 -19.90 -8.93 -14.40
CA GLY A 6 -19.77 -10.25 -13.76
C GLY A 6 -18.66 -10.30 -12.70
N GLU A 7 -18.78 -11.25 -11.76
CA GLU A 7 -17.87 -11.42 -10.60
C GLU A 7 -16.39 -11.50 -10.99
N TRP A 8 -16.10 -12.12 -12.14
CA TRP A 8 -14.74 -12.22 -12.71
C TRP A 8 -14.13 -10.88 -13.08
N GLY A 9 -14.95 -9.91 -13.51
CA GLY A 9 -14.47 -8.58 -13.84
C GLY A 9 -14.02 -7.82 -12.59
N LEU A 10 -14.75 -7.98 -11.48
CA LEU A 10 -14.39 -7.35 -10.21
C LEU A 10 -13.09 -7.93 -9.67
N LEU A 11 -12.93 -9.26 -9.72
CA LEU A 11 -11.69 -9.94 -9.34
C LEU A 11 -10.49 -9.43 -10.16
N LEU A 12 -10.62 -9.35 -11.49
CA LEU A 12 -9.56 -8.84 -12.35
C LEU A 12 -9.21 -7.37 -12.06
N SER A 13 -10.21 -6.56 -11.74
CA SER A 13 -10.00 -5.14 -11.44
C SER A 13 -9.32 -4.94 -10.08
N LEU A 14 -9.67 -5.75 -9.08
CA LEU A 14 -8.98 -5.79 -7.79
C LEU A 14 -7.55 -6.30 -7.91
N ILE A 15 -7.32 -7.33 -8.74
CA ILE A 15 -5.97 -7.84 -9.05
C ILE A 15 -5.14 -6.76 -9.75
N SER A 16 -5.70 -6.02 -10.69
CA SER A 16 -5.02 -4.92 -11.39
C SER A 16 -4.57 -3.82 -10.41
N GLN A 17 -5.43 -3.47 -9.44
CA GLN A 17 -5.06 -2.55 -8.36
C GLN A 17 -3.98 -3.10 -7.44
N GLY A 18 -4.09 -4.38 -7.07
CA GLY A 18 -3.05 -5.08 -6.31
C GLY A 18 -1.71 -5.09 -7.05
N GLY A 19 -1.73 -5.23 -8.38
CA GLY A 19 -0.53 -5.20 -9.23
C GLY A 19 0.23 -3.88 -9.13
N LEU A 20 -0.45 -2.74 -9.14
CA LEU A 20 0.18 -1.43 -8.92
C LEU A 20 0.85 -1.36 -7.55
N ILE A 21 0.18 -1.83 -6.50
CA ILE A 21 0.74 -1.88 -5.14
C ILE A 21 1.99 -2.76 -5.09
N VAL A 22 1.96 -3.94 -5.73
CA VAL A 22 3.09 -4.86 -5.80
C VAL A 22 4.26 -4.25 -6.56
N VAL A 23 4.01 -3.54 -7.67
CA VAL A 23 5.06 -2.82 -8.42
C VAL A 23 5.71 -1.74 -7.55
N PHE A 24 4.93 -0.93 -6.85
CA PHE A 24 5.45 0.06 -5.91
C PHE A 24 6.26 -0.57 -4.77
N ALA A 25 5.77 -1.68 -4.22
CA ALA A 25 6.47 -2.44 -3.18
C ALA A 25 7.79 -3.05 -3.67
N LEU A 26 7.82 -3.60 -4.90
CA LEU A 26 9.02 -4.20 -5.50
C LEU A 26 10.09 -3.16 -5.83
N ILE A 27 9.70 -2.01 -6.38
CA ILE A 27 10.61 -0.88 -6.63
C ILE A 27 11.27 -0.48 -5.32
N LEU A 28 10.49 -0.36 -4.26
CA LEU A 28 10.99 -0.01 -2.94
C LEU A 28 11.88 -1.06 -2.31
N PHE A 29 11.53 -2.34 -2.41
CA PHE A 29 12.35 -3.42 -1.87
C PHE A 29 13.74 -3.46 -2.53
N ARG A 30 13.85 -3.01 -3.78
CA ARG A 30 15.13 -2.87 -4.49
C ARG A 30 15.90 -1.60 -4.15
N VAL A 31 15.26 -0.58 -3.58
CA VAL A 31 15.95 0.66 -3.21
C VAL A 31 16.75 0.43 -1.93
N GLN A 32 18.08 0.44 -2.04
CA GLN A 32 19.00 0.22 -0.91
C GLN A 32 18.77 1.19 0.27
N LEU A 33 18.25 2.39 0.00
CA LEU A 33 17.84 3.36 1.03
C LEU A 33 16.71 2.83 1.90
N PHE A 34 15.71 2.16 1.32
CA PHE A 34 14.58 1.62 2.08
C PHE A 34 15.06 0.57 3.08
N ARG A 35 15.93 -0.34 2.64
CA ARG A 35 16.54 -1.34 3.51
C ARG A 35 17.35 -0.71 4.65
N LYS A 36 18.13 0.35 4.38
CA LYS A 36 18.87 1.10 5.42
C LYS A 36 17.93 1.80 6.40
N ILE A 37 16.84 2.40 5.92
CA ILE A 37 15.86 3.12 6.74
C ILE A 37 15.10 2.15 7.65
N VAL A 38 14.67 1.00 7.13
CA VAL A 38 14.01 -0.05 7.91
C VAL A 38 14.94 -0.60 8.99
N LEU A 39 16.19 -0.96 8.64
CA LEU A 39 17.18 -1.48 9.59
C LEU A 39 17.59 -0.45 10.66
N GLN A 40 17.50 0.85 10.35
CA GLN A 40 17.82 1.93 11.27
C GLN A 40 16.58 2.60 11.87
N ALA A 41 15.37 2.07 11.65
CA ALA A 41 14.13 2.68 12.10
C ALA A 41 14.17 2.95 13.61
N HIS A 42 14.68 1.98 14.38
CA HIS A 42 14.84 2.07 15.83
C HIS A 42 15.91 3.07 16.32
N LYS A 43 16.72 3.68 15.44
CA LYS A 43 17.81 4.58 15.83
C LYS A 43 17.49 6.07 15.66
N LYS A 44 16.59 6.43 14.74
CA LYS A 44 16.33 7.84 14.39
C LYS A 44 14.85 8.08 14.07
N PHE A 45 14.28 9.12 14.68
CA PHE A 45 12.90 9.55 14.45
C PHE A 45 12.58 9.86 12.98
N TYR A 46 13.54 10.41 12.23
CA TYR A 46 13.39 10.67 10.79
C TYR A 46 13.09 9.42 9.97
N SER A 47 13.61 8.25 10.38
CA SER A 47 13.33 6.99 9.70
C SER A 47 11.86 6.61 9.86
N TYR A 48 11.30 6.74 11.06
CA TYR A 48 9.86 6.54 11.32
C TYR A 48 9.00 7.48 10.48
N LEU A 49 9.35 8.77 10.42
CA LEU A 49 8.58 9.75 9.64
C LEU A 49 8.53 9.40 8.14
N LEU A 50 9.65 8.96 7.56
CA LEU A 50 9.71 8.54 6.16
C LEU A 50 8.90 7.26 5.91
N LEU A 51 8.99 6.30 6.84
CA LEU A 51 8.22 5.05 6.81
C LEU A 51 6.70 5.32 6.88
N ILE A 52 6.25 6.16 7.80
CA ILE A 52 4.85 6.58 7.95
C ILE A 52 4.37 7.31 6.71
N ALA A 53 5.13 8.31 6.24
CA ALA A 53 4.77 9.07 5.04
C ALA A 53 4.63 8.17 3.81
N TYR A 54 5.53 7.19 3.67
CA TYR A 54 5.49 6.26 2.56
C TYR A 54 4.28 5.31 2.63
N PHE A 55 4.13 4.56 3.73
CA PHE A 55 3.08 3.56 3.86
C PHE A 55 1.68 4.19 3.98
N GLY A 56 1.59 5.34 4.63
CA GLY A 56 0.38 6.18 4.63
C GLY A 56 0.05 6.69 3.23
N GLY A 57 1.05 7.14 2.47
CA GLY A 57 0.89 7.53 1.06
C GLY A 57 0.32 6.39 0.20
N MET A 58 0.78 5.16 0.40
CA MET A 58 0.21 3.99 -0.27
C MET A 58 -1.22 3.68 0.15
N GLY A 59 -1.59 3.90 1.42
CA GLY A 59 -2.98 3.79 1.86
C GLY A 59 -3.91 4.83 1.23
N ILE A 60 -3.41 6.06 1.04
CA ILE A 60 -4.12 7.12 0.33
C ILE A 60 -4.31 6.73 -1.14
N LEU A 61 -3.24 6.31 -1.83
CA LEU A 61 -3.31 5.85 -3.21
C LEU A 61 -4.29 4.69 -3.37
N GLY A 62 -4.22 3.69 -2.48
CA GLY A 62 -5.14 2.55 -2.45
C GLY A 62 -6.61 2.94 -2.20
N THR A 63 -6.87 4.11 -1.62
CA THR A 63 -8.21 4.69 -1.49
C THR A 63 -8.66 5.34 -2.80
N TYR A 64 -7.80 6.18 -3.41
CA TYR A 64 -8.12 6.88 -4.67
C TYR A 64 -8.29 5.93 -5.85
N THR A 65 -7.60 4.80 -5.85
CA THR A 65 -7.77 3.79 -6.88
C THR A 65 -9.00 2.91 -6.64
N GLY A 66 -9.71 3.02 -5.51
CA GLY A 66 -10.82 2.12 -5.16
C GLY A 66 -11.94 2.01 -6.21
N ILE A 67 -12.53 0.83 -6.32
CA ILE A 67 -13.61 0.50 -7.26
C ILE A 67 -14.96 0.67 -6.58
N PRO A 68 -15.90 1.43 -7.15
CA PRO A 68 -17.27 1.44 -6.68
C PRO A 68 -17.95 0.10 -7.01
N VAL A 69 -18.47 -0.59 -6.00
CA VAL A 69 -19.19 -1.86 -6.11
C VAL A 69 -20.44 -1.77 -5.26
N GLN A 70 -21.62 -1.80 -5.89
CA GLN A 70 -22.93 -1.86 -5.21
C GLN A 70 -23.11 -0.80 -4.08
N GLY A 71 -22.68 0.43 -4.32
CA GLY A 71 -22.78 1.53 -3.34
C GLY A 71 -21.69 1.54 -2.26
N ALA A 72 -20.76 0.58 -2.29
CA ALA A 72 -19.56 0.56 -1.46
C ALA A 72 -18.28 0.79 -2.29
N LEU A 73 -17.18 1.19 -1.64
CA LEU A 73 -15.89 1.39 -2.29
C LEU A 73 -14.94 0.24 -1.93
N ALA A 74 -14.77 -0.72 -2.85
CA ALA A 74 -13.80 -1.80 -2.71
C ALA A 74 -12.39 -1.23 -2.98
N ASN A 75 -11.55 -1.15 -1.96
CA ASN A 75 -10.27 -0.46 -2.04
C ASN A 75 -9.15 -1.27 -1.35
N SER A 76 -7.91 -0.82 -1.55
CA SER A 76 -6.70 -1.52 -1.09
C SER A 76 -5.90 -0.72 -0.05
N ARG A 77 -6.57 0.21 0.64
CA ARG A 77 -5.99 1.08 1.68
C ARG A 77 -5.15 0.33 2.72
N ILE A 78 -5.66 -0.81 3.19
CA ILE A 78 -5.10 -1.53 4.35
C ILE A 78 -3.71 -2.08 4.04
N VAL A 79 -3.41 -2.39 2.77
CA VAL A 79 -2.17 -3.07 2.39
C VAL A 79 -0.94 -2.25 2.77
N GLY A 80 -0.95 -0.94 2.52
CA GLY A 80 0.18 -0.06 2.87
C GLY A 80 0.44 -0.02 4.38
N VAL A 81 -0.60 0.26 5.17
CA VAL A 81 -0.50 0.39 6.63
C VAL A 81 -0.14 -0.94 7.29
N PHE A 82 -0.74 -2.06 6.84
CA PHE A 82 -0.45 -3.40 7.34
C PHE A 82 1.02 -3.78 7.11
N VAL A 83 1.52 -3.61 5.88
CA VAL A 83 2.92 -3.90 5.55
C VAL A 83 3.87 -2.96 6.30
N GLY A 84 3.49 -1.68 6.45
CA GLY A 84 4.23 -0.71 7.24
C GLY A 84 4.37 -1.11 8.71
N GLY A 85 3.29 -1.59 9.32
CA GLY A 85 3.31 -2.12 10.69
C GLY A 85 4.19 -3.36 10.84
N LEU A 86 4.16 -4.27 9.84
CA LEU A 86 4.99 -5.49 9.87
C LEU A 86 6.49 -5.17 9.73
N ILE A 87 6.84 -4.21 8.87
CA ILE A 87 8.24 -3.90 8.54
C ILE A 87 8.84 -2.84 9.49
N GLY A 88 8.07 -1.82 9.86
CA GLY A 88 8.50 -0.67 10.66
C GLY A 88 8.08 -0.73 12.13
N GLY A 89 7.30 -1.74 12.52
CA GLY A 89 6.73 -1.89 13.86
C GLY A 89 5.42 -1.10 14.06
N PRO A 90 4.79 -1.23 15.24
CA PRO A 90 3.44 -0.70 15.51
C PRO A 90 3.31 0.81 15.26
N VAL A 91 4.36 1.57 15.53
CA VAL A 91 4.40 3.04 15.35
C VAL A 91 4.22 3.44 13.88
N VAL A 92 4.62 2.59 12.93
CA VAL A 92 4.49 2.86 11.49
C VAL A 92 3.12 2.41 10.95
N GLY A 93 2.53 1.39 11.57
CA GLY A 93 1.29 0.75 11.11
C GLY A 93 0.01 1.29 11.74
N VAL A 94 0.08 2.41 12.46
CA VAL A 94 -1.06 3.14 13.04
C VAL A 94 -1.20 4.46 12.31
#